data_AF-F8CHS3-F1
#
_entry.id   AF-F8CHS3-F1
#
_cell.length_a   1.000
_cell.length_b   1.000
_cell.length_c   1.000
_cell.angle_alpha   90.00
_cell.angle_beta   90.00
_cell.angle_gamma   90.00
#
_symmetry.space_group_name_H-M   'P 1'
#
loop_
_entity.id
_entity.type
_entity.pdbx_description
1 polymer ?
#
loop_
_entity_poly.entity_id
_entity_poly.type
_entity_poly.pdbx_seq_one_letter_code
_entity_poly.pdbx_strand_id
1 'polypeptide(L)'
;MLTRIALCLAVAACLWPETTQACVCVSGTGDLHHVLKTARERASAIYRARVVPAPVGPYLGTVSVEVLDVIKGPVVAGEKFILSQGGGGDCRVRFREEAVYLIYAEPQKPKLIWSCSRTRPLPSLEDAEWRWLTSGKLPAIPVAVQRESVSCQPCEGAAPACDKNKQCTSKWEPPEALAADQCQWKTADQARCTFTSPRVPLPRDAPTSPVLVCRPEAGSKHRHTCSVQKDPHPSQAE
;
A
#
# COMPACT_ATOMS: atom_id res chain seq x y z
N MET A 1 54.22 23.41 -1.34
CA MET A 1 53.19 23.02 -2.33
C MET A 1 52.40 21.78 -1.92
N LEU A 2 53.02 20.74 -1.35
CA LEU A 2 52.32 19.51 -0.93
C LEU A 2 51.20 19.71 0.11
N THR A 3 51.34 20.65 1.04
CA THR A 3 50.35 20.92 2.10
C THR A 3 49.02 21.48 1.59
N ARG A 4 49.01 22.17 0.44
CA ARG A 4 47.77 22.69 -0.17
C ARG A 4 47.00 21.61 -0.95
N ILE A 5 47.71 20.62 -1.49
CA ILE A 5 47.11 19.50 -2.23
C ILE A 5 46.38 18.54 -1.27
N ALA A 6 46.98 18.27 -0.10
CA ALA A 6 46.36 17.45 0.94
C ALA A 6 45.06 18.06 1.49
N LEU A 7 45.00 19.39 1.63
CA LEU A 7 43.80 20.09 2.10
C LEU A 7 42.64 20.04 1.08
N CYS A 8 42.94 20.16 -0.21
CA CYS A 8 41.93 20.06 -1.27
C CYS A 8 41.33 18.65 -1.40
N LEU A 9 42.14 17.60 -1.19
CA LEU A 9 41.66 16.22 -1.22
C LEU A 9 40.77 15.88 -0.02
N ALA A 10 41.06 16.42 1.16
CA ALA A 10 40.22 16.23 2.35
C ALA A 10 38.84 16.91 2.22
N VAL A 11 38.78 18.09 1.62
CA VAL A 11 37.50 18.80 1.38
C VAL A 11 36.66 18.12 0.29
N ALA A 12 37.30 17.57 -0.75
CA ALA A 12 36.60 16.81 -1.79
C ALA A 12 36.00 15.50 -1.27
N ALA A 13 36.64 14.82 -0.31
CA ALA A 13 36.10 13.60 0.30
C ALA A 13 34.88 13.88 1.21
N CYS A 14 34.81 15.04 1.86
CA CYS A 14 33.64 15.47 2.64
C CYS A 14 32.47 15.99 1.78
N LEU A 15 32.69 16.20 0.48
CA LEU A 15 31.68 16.62 -0.49
C LEU A 15 31.14 15.45 -1.32
N TRP A 16 31.51 14.21 -1.00
CA TRP A 16 30.80 13.08 -1.57
C TRP A 16 29.35 13.12 -1.10
N PRO A 17 28.38 13.25 -2.03
CA PRO A 17 26.99 13.22 -1.66
C PRO A 17 26.73 11.85 -1.06
N GLU A 18 26.40 11.82 0.25
CA GLU A 18 25.66 10.70 0.78
C GLU A 18 24.43 10.58 -0.11
N THR A 19 24.37 9.50 -0.89
CA THR A 19 23.21 9.25 -1.74
C THR A 19 22.01 9.24 -0.81
N THR A 20 21.17 10.27 -0.89
CA THR A 20 19.86 10.27 -0.25
C THR A 20 19.07 9.16 -0.92
N GLN A 21 19.14 7.96 -0.33
CA GLN A 21 18.40 6.81 -0.80
C GLN A 21 16.91 7.14 -0.62
N ALA A 22 16.25 7.48 -1.73
CA ALA A 22 14.81 7.61 -1.76
C ALA A 22 14.18 6.32 -1.23
N CYS A 23 13.07 6.44 -0.51
CA CYS A 23 12.40 5.28 0.04
C CYS A 23 11.86 4.38 -1.07
N VAL A 24 12.48 3.22 -1.29
CA VAL A 24 12.02 2.23 -2.27
C VAL A 24 11.51 1.00 -1.53
N CYS A 25 10.19 0.84 -1.52
CA CYS A 25 9.56 -0.35 -0.96
C CYS A 25 9.49 -1.44 -2.02
N VAL A 26 10.18 -2.56 -1.77
CA VAL A 26 9.97 -3.77 -2.56
C VAL A 26 8.59 -4.32 -2.19
N SER A 27 7.63 -4.16 -3.09
CA SER A 27 6.30 -4.75 -2.90
C SER A 27 6.43 -6.28 -2.96
N GLY A 28 5.68 -6.98 -2.11
CA GLY A 28 5.66 -8.44 -2.12
C GLY A 28 5.23 -8.96 -3.50
N THR A 29 5.99 -9.91 -4.04
CA THR A 29 5.64 -10.65 -5.25
C THR A 29 4.90 -11.92 -4.88
N GLY A 30 3.97 -12.36 -5.74
CA GLY A 30 3.16 -13.56 -5.52
C GLY A 30 1.70 -13.27 -5.17
N ASP A 31 0.94 -14.33 -4.94
CA ASP A 31 -0.49 -14.23 -4.62
C ASP A 31 -0.73 -13.55 -3.25
N LEU A 32 -1.98 -13.13 -3.04
CA LEU A 32 -2.40 -12.43 -1.83
C LEU A 32 -2.05 -13.21 -0.55
N HIS A 33 -2.27 -14.52 -0.52
CA HIS A 33 -2.03 -15.32 0.68
C HIS A 33 -0.54 -15.39 0.99
N HIS A 34 0.30 -15.58 -0.02
CA HIS A 34 1.75 -15.58 0.15
C HIS A 34 2.24 -14.24 0.74
N VAL A 35 1.78 -13.11 0.19
CA VAL A 35 2.15 -11.78 0.67
C VAL A 35 1.70 -11.54 2.11
N LEU A 36 0.47 -11.94 2.45
CA LEU A 36 -0.07 -11.82 3.81
C LEU A 36 0.73 -12.65 4.81
N LYS A 37 0.94 -13.94 4.54
CA LYS A 37 1.71 -14.84 5.41
C LYS A 37 3.13 -14.34 5.63
N THR A 38 3.82 -13.95 4.55
CA THR A 38 5.18 -13.41 4.62
C THR A 38 5.23 -12.14 5.48
N ALA A 39 4.27 -11.23 5.34
CA ALA A 39 4.20 -10.02 6.18
C ALA A 39 4.01 -10.37 7.66
N ARG A 40 3.11 -11.32 7.97
CA ARG A 40 2.89 -11.79 9.35
C ARG A 40 4.11 -12.48 9.94
N GLU A 41 4.82 -13.27 9.16
CA GLU A 41 6.03 -13.97 9.59
C GLU A 41 7.16 -12.99 9.91
N ARG A 42 7.42 -12.03 9.01
CA ARG A 42 8.51 -11.06 9.14
C ARG A 42 8.33 -10.07 10.29
N ALA A 43 7.10 -9.63 10.55
CA ALA A 43 6.86 -8.61 11.57
C ALA A 43 7.18 -9.12 12.98
N SER A 44 7.94 -8.36 13.77
CA SER A 44 8.22 -8.74 15.17
C SER A 44 7.02 -8.56 16.07
N ALA A 45 6.17 -7.58 15.76
CA ALA A 45 4.90 -7.34 16.41
C ALA A 45 3.84 -6.91 15.38
N ILE A 46 2.59 -7.29 15.65
CA ILE A 46 1.41 -6.88 14.88
C ILE A 46 0.35 -6.46 15.89
N TYR A 47 -0.11 -5.23 15.78
CA TYR A 47 -1.05 -4.67 16.75
C TYR A 47 -1.89 -3.56 16.13
N ARG A 48 -3.05 -3.32 16.74
CA ARG A 48 -3.90 -2.17 16.46
C ARG A 48 -3.55 -1.08 17.46
N ALA A 49 -3.28 0.14 16.99
CA ALA A 49 -3.02 1.27 17.86
C ALA A 49 -3.74 2.54 17.40
N ARG A 50 -4.14 3.36 18.36
CA ARG A 50 -4.68 4.71 18.10
C ARG A 50 -3.55 5.73 18.24
N VAL A 51 -3.49 6.66 17.32
CA VAL A 51 -2.66 7.86 17.45
C VAL A 51 -3.27 8.77 18.52
N VAL A 52 -2.52 9.03 19.58
CA VAL A 52 -2.93 9.94 20.65
C VAL A 52 -2.47 11.36 20.27
N PRO A 53 -3.34 12.37 20.32
CA PRO A 53 -2.94 13.75 20.13
C PRO A 53 -1.80 14.10 21.09
N ALA A 54 -0.66 14.54 20.55
CA ALA A 54 0.41 15.05 21.38
C ALA A 54 0.07 16.50 21.79
N PRO A 55 0.38 16.92 23.02
CA PRO A 55 0.43 18.34 23.34
C PRO A 55 1.39 19.02 22.36
N VAL A 56 1.01 20.18 21.83
CA VAL A 56 1.85 20.97 20.91
C VAL A 56 3.22 21.18 21.57
N GLY A 57 4.24 20.55 21.01
CA GLY A 57 5.59 20.52 21.57
C GLY A 57 6.63 20.34 20.46
N PRO A 58 7.92 20.54 20.74
CA PRO A 58 8.99 20.62 19.74
C PRO A 58 9.32 19.30 19.02
N TYR A 59 8.54 18.23 19.27
CA TYR A 59 8.77 16.89 18.74
C TYR A 59 8.31 16.74 17.29
N LEU A 60 8.89 17.55 16.41
CA LEU A 60 8.80 17.35 14.96
C LEU A 60 9.37 15.96 14.64
N GLY A 61 8.51 15.02 14.20
CA GLY A 61 8.95 13.69 13.76
C GLY A 61 8.72 12.54 14.74
N THR A 62 7.92 12.72 15.80
CA THR A 62 7.41 11.58 16.60
C THR A 62 5.92 11.69 16.93
N VAL A 63 5.27 10.57 17.22
CA VAL A 63 3.85 10.49 17.56
C VAL A 63 3.64 9.57 18.75
N SER A 64 2.74 9.92 19.67
CA SER A 64 2.33 9.02 20.74
C SER A 64 1.24 8.08 20.25
N VAL A 65 1.35 6.80 20.58
CA VAL A 65 0.31 5.81 20.27
C VAL A 65 -0.13 5.08 21.52
N GLU A 66 -1.38 4.66 21.53
CA GLU A 66 -1.97 3.78 22.52
C GLU A 66 -2.37 2.47 21.83
N VAL A 67 -1.85 1.35 22.33
CA VAL A 67 -2.12 0.03 21.79
C VAL A 67 -3.52 -0.40 22.20
N LEU A 68 -4.36 -0.73 21.23
CA LEU A 68 -5.73 -1.18 21.47
C LEU A 68 -5.80 -2.71 21.55
N ASP A 69 -5.15 -3.40 20.61
CA ASP A 69 -5.18 -4.87 20.50
C ASP A 69 -3.86 -5.40 19.99
N VAL A 70 -3.49 -6.60 20.41
CA VAL A 70 -2.22 -7.23 20.04
C VAL A 70 -2.52 -8.57 19.36
N ILE A 71 -1.94 -8.75 18.18
CA ILE A 71 -2.02 -9.99 17.40
C ILE A 71 -0.75 -10.83 17.53
N LYS A 72 0.41 -10.15 17.61
CA LYS A 72 1.74 -10.79 17.67
C LYS A 72 2.73 -9.87 18.39
N GLY A 73 3.69 -10.45 19.08
CA GLY A 73 4.85 -9.76 19.62
C GLY A 73 4.72 -9.34 21.09
N PRO A 74 5.74 -8.65 21.64
CA PRO A 74 5.86 -8.38 23.08
C PRO A 74 5.13 -7.11 23.55
N VAL A 75 4.42 -6.43 22.65
CA VAL A 75 3.64 -5.23 22.97
C VAL A 75 2.39 -5.64 23.75
N VAL A 76 1.89 -4.79 24.66
CA VAL A 76 0.67 -5.08 25.45
C VAL A 76 -0.46 -4.10 25.16
N ALA A 77 -1.71 -4.56 25.26
CA ALA A 77 -2.87 -3.69 25.14
C ALA A 77 -2.91 -2.64 26.27
N GLY A 78 -3.30 -1.42 25.95
CA GLY A 78 -3.23 -0.25 26.84
C GLY A 78 -1.84 0.39 26.94
N GLU A 79 -0.80 -0.22 26.38
CA GLU A 79 0.55 0.36 26.40
C GLU A 79 0.60 1.67 25.60
N LYS A 80 1.30 2.67 26.14
CA LYS A 80 1.55 3.95 25.49
C LYS A 80 3.03 4.13 25.23
N PHE A 81 3.40 4.45 24.00
CA PHE A 81 4.77 4.77 23.65
C PHE A 81 4.85 5.68 22.43
N ILE A 82 6.06 6.19 22.18
CA ILE A 82 6.35 7.11 21.09
C ILE A 82 6.88 6.33 19.89
N LEU A 83 6.30 6.59 18.72
CA LEU A 83 6.77 6.12 17.43
C LEU A 83 7.44 7.26 16.66
N SER A 84 8.44 6.93 15.85
CA SER A 84 8.97 7.85 14.85
C SER A 84 7.95 8.08 13.74
N GLN A 85 7.78 9.33 13.30
CA GLN A 85 6.99 9.71 12.14
C GLN A 85 7.79 10.60 11.19
N GLY A 86 7.35 10.69 9.94
CA GLY A 86 8.05 11.45 8.92
C GLY A 86 7.29 11.55 7.60
N GLY A 87 8.00 11.48 6.47
CA GLY A 87 7.46 11.77 5.14
C GLY A 87 8.11 10.97 4.02
N GLY A 88 7.72 11.25 2.77
CA GLY A 88 8.07 10.42 1.60
C GLY A 88 9.57 10.20 1.33
N GLY A 89 10.46 10.92 2.00
CA GLY A 89 11.92 10.78 1.85
C GLY A 89 12.64 9.98 2.94
N ASP A 90 12.09 9.86 4.15
CA ASP A 90 12.80 9.26 5.30
C ASP A 90 12.32 7.85 5.67
N CYS A 91 11.50 7.26 4.78
CA CYS A 91 10.84 5.97 4.98
C CYS A 91 10.00 5.86 6.27
N ARG A 92 9.67 6.96 6.95
CA ARG A 92 8.83 6.88 8.14
C ARG A 92 7.36 6.99 7.76
N VAL A 93 6.51 6.37 8.56
CA VAL A 93 5.06 6.49 8.39
C VAL A 93 4.63 7.90 8.79
N ARG A 94 3.83 8.55 7.94
CA ARG A 94 3.12 9.78 8.30
C ARG A 94 1.79 9.42 8.95
N PHE A 95 1.75 9.50 10.27
CA PHE A 95 0.55 9.20 11.03
C PHE A 95 -0.46 10.35 10.94
N ARG A 96 -1.75 10.01 10.87
CA ARG A 96 -2.86 10.96 10.97
C ARG A 96 -3.30 11.03 12.42
N GLU A 97 -3.59 12.24 12.89
CA GLU A 97 -4.11 12.45 14.24
C GLU A 97 -5.39 11.67 14.46
N GLU A 98 -5.53 11.11 15.67
CA GLU A 98 -6.69 10.33 16.15
C GLU A 98 -7.05 9.08 15.35
N ALA A 99 -6.34 8.80 14.26
CA ALA A 99 -6.59 7.63 13.44
C ALA A 99 -6.09 6.34 14.11
N VAL A 100 -6.82 5.26 13.85
CA VAL A 100 -6.44 3.91 14.25
C VAL A 100 -5.67 3.25 13.12
N TYR A 101 -4.57 2.59 13.46
CA TYR A 101 -3.67 1.92 12.53
C TYR A 101 -3.58 0.43 12.84
N LEU A 102 -3.51 -0.38 11.78
CA LEU A 102 -2.96 -1.72 11.82
C LEU A 102 -1.46 -1.60 11.58
N ILE A 103 -0.65 -1.98 12.57
CA ILE A 103 0.79 -1.80 12.56
C ILE A 103 1.47 -3.16 12.40
N TYR A 104 2.40 -3.21 11.44
CA TYR A 104 3.37 -4.29 11.28
C TYR A 104 4.74 -3.71 11.63
N ALA A 105 5.28 -4.10 12.78
CA ALA A 105 6.57 -3.61 13.23
C ALA A 105 7.72 -4.33 12.53
N GLU A 106 8.88 -3.66 12.46
CA GLU A 106 10.08 -4.20 11.83
C GLU A 106 10.51 -5.54 12.41
N PRO A 107 11.22 -6.38 11.63
CA PRO A 107 11.88 -7.56 12.16
C PRO A 107 12.74 -7.19 13.39
N GLN A 108 12.63 -7.99 14.44
CA GLN A 108 13.34 -7.85 15.72
C GLN A 108 13.07 -6.56 16.53
N LYS A 109 12.36 -5.56 15.99
CA LYS A 109 12.11 -4.27 16.65
C LYS A 109 10.61 -3.95 16.75
N PRO A 110 9.92 -4.33 17.83
CA PRO A 110 8.45 -4.29 17.94
C PRO A 110 7.85 -2.87 18.00
N LYS A 111 8.69 -1.84 18.13
CA LYS A 111 8.28 -0.42 18.21
C LYS A 111 8.96 0.45 17.14
N LEU A 112 9.55 -0.17 16.12
CA LEU A 112 10.13 0.54 14.96
C LEU A 112 9.28 0.26 13.73
N ILE A 113 8.77 1.33 13.11
CA ILE A 113 7.84 1.24 11.99
C ILE A 113 8.38 2.01 10.79
N TRP A 114 8.45 1.36 9.63
CA TRP A 114 8.78 2.02 8.36
C TRP A 114 7.58 2.04 7.41
N SER A 115 7.59 2.98 6.47
CA SER A 115 6.57 3.15 5.43
C SER A 115 6.48 1.95 4.50
N CYS A 116 7.55 1.16 4.37
CA CYS A 116 7.57 -0.07 3.60
C CYS A 116 7.05 -1.29 4.37
N SER A 117 6.81 -1.14 5.69
CA SER A 117 6.01 -2.12 6.41
C SER A 117 4.58 -2.10 5.89
N ARG A 118 3.81 -3.16 6.18
CA ARG A 118 2.39 -3.24 5.84
C ARG A 118 1.50 -2.35 6.75
N THR A 119 2.11 -1.42 7.49
CA THR A 119 1.41 -0.51 8.40
C THR A 119 0.51 0.45 7.64
N ARG A 120 -0.74 0.55 8.07
CA ARG A 120 -1.77 1.38 7.41
C ARG A 120 -2.90 1.78 8.34
N PRO A 121 -3.67 2.83 8.00
CA PRO A 121 -4.93 3.10 8.68
C PRO A 121 -5.86 1.88 8.64
N LEU A 122 -6.58 1.68 9.74
CA LEU A 122 -7.57 0.62 9.92
C LEU A 122 -8.89 1.27 10.37
N PRO A 123 -9.72 1.75 9.42
CA PRO A 123 -10.94 2.50 9.74
C PRO A 123 -12.08 1.61 10.27
N SER A 124 -12.04 0.30 10.02
CA SER A 124 -13.11 -0.64 10.40
C SER A 124 -12.54 -1.99 10.83
N LEU A 125 -13.25 -2.65 11.75
CA LEU A 125 -12.94 -4.03 12.17
C LEU A 125 -13.47 -5.10 11.20
N GLU A 126 -14.27 -4.70 10.22
CA GLU A 126 -14.68 -5.57 9.12
C GLU A 126 -13.61 -5.69 8.02
N ASP A 127 -12.47 -5.01 8.18
CA ASP A 127 -11.32 -5.12 7.31
C ASP A 127 -10.87 -6.58 7.14
N ALA A 128 -10.71 -7.01 5.88
CA ALA A 128 -10.43 -8.41 5.56
C ALA A 128 -9.09 -8.90 6.15
N GLU A 129 -8.09 -8.03 6.25
CA GLU A 129 -6.81 -8.37 6.86
C GLU A 129 -6.92 -8.48 8.38
N TRP A 130 -7.64 -7.55 9.02
CA TRP A 130 -7.91 -7.63 10.46
C TRP A 130 -8.69 -8.90 10.82
N ARG A 131 -9.74 -9.22 10.05
CA ARG A 131 -10.51 -10.46 10.22
C ARG A 131 -9.65 -11.69 10.04
N TRP A 132 -8.73 -11.70 9.06
CA TRP A 132 -7.78 -12.79 8.92
C TRP A 132 -6.84 -12.90 10.11
N LEU A 133 -6.25 -11.79 10.55
CA LEU A 133 -5.29 -11.79 11.66
C LEU A 133 -5.89 -12.31 12.98
N THR A 134 -7.16 -12.01 13.23
CA THR A 134 -7.90 -12.38 14.45
C THR A 134 -8.56 -13.76 14.37
N SER A 135 -9.07 -14.17 13.21
CA SER A 135 -9.75 -15.47 13.05
C SER A 135 -8.87 -16.59 12.51
N GLY A 136 -7.70 -16.27 11.96
CA GLY A 136 -6.84 -17.20 11.24
C GLY A 136 -7.33 -17.58 9.84
N LYS A 137 -8.53 -17.16 9.42
CA LYS A 137 -9.10 -17.47 8.10
C LYS A 137 -8.61 -16.47 7.05
N LEU A 138 -7.85 -16.94 6.07
CA LEU A 138 -7.35 -16.08 4.99
C LEU A 138 -8.50 -15.51 4.13
N PRO A 139 -8.35 -14.28 3.60
CA PRO A 139 -9.35 -13.71 2.69
C PRO A 139 -9.42 -14.54 1.40
N ALA A 140 -10.59 -14.61 0.76
CA ALA A 140 -10.68 -15.28 -0.53
C ALA A 140 -9.80 -14.57 -1.58
N ILE A 141 -9.11 -15.35 -2.41
CA ILE A 141 -8.30 -14.83 -3.53
C ILE A 141 -9.24 -14.62 -4.71
N PRO A 142 -9.32 -13.41 -5.29
CA PRO A 142 -10.02 -13.22 -6.55
C PRO A 142 -9.37 -14.05 -7.65
N VAL A 143 -10.15 -14.88 -8.32
CA VAL A 143 -9.70 -15.63 -9.51
C VAL A 143 -10.13 -14.96 -10.82
N ALA A 144 -11.04 -14.00 -10.72
CA ALA A 144 -11.52 -13.18 -11.81
C ALA A 144 -11.07 -11.72 -11.61
N VAL A 145 -10.75 -11.06 -12.71
CA VAL A 145 -10.50 -9.62 -12.75
C VAL A 145 -11.42 -8.96 -13.77
N GLN A 146 -11.91 -7.77 -13.44
CA GLN A 146 -12.70 -6.95 -14.32
C GLN A 146 -12.02 -5.59 -14.50
N ARG A 147 -11.65 -5.26 -15.74
CA ARG A 147 -10.92 -4.03 -16.06
C ARG A 147 -11.86 -2.98 -16.62
N GLU A 148 -11.66 -1.73 -16.20
CA GLU A 148 -12.21 -0.57 -16.87
C GLU A 148 -11.34 -0.22 -18.07
N SER A 149 -11.94 -0.12 -19.25
CA SER A 149 -11.33 0.49 -20.41
C SER A 149 -11.78 1.94 -20.51
N VAL A 150 -10.81 2.84 -20.65
CA VAL A 150 -11.08 4.27 -20.87
C VAL A 150 -10.61 4.64 -22.26
N SER A 151 -11.54 5.03 -23.13
CA SER A 151 -11.25 5.63 -24.42
C SER A 151 -11.42 7.13 -24.34
N CYS A 152 -10.40 7.87 -24.79
CA CYS A 152 -10.45 9.32 -24.81
C CYS A 152 -10.65 9.81 -26.21
N GLN A 153 -11.86 10.29 -26.47
CA GLN A 153 -12.16 11.04 -27.68
C GLN A 153 -11.73 12.50 -27.46
N PRO A 154 -11.09 13.13 -28.46
CA PRO A 154 -10.78 14.55 -28.38
C PRO A 154 -12.08 15.37 -28.39
N CYS A 155 -12.38 16.12 -27.31
CA CYS A 155 -13.50 17.07 -27.18
C CYS A 155 -13.33 17.97 -25.92
N GLU A 156 -13.72 19.24 -26.01
CA GLU A 156 -13.56 20.31 -25.00
C GLU A 156 -14.29 20.01 -23.66
N GLY A 157 -13.58 20.11 -22.52
CA GLY A 157 -14.13 19.96 -21.16
C GLY A 157 -13.89 18.58 -20.52
N ALA A 158 -12.98 18.50 -19.54
CA ALA A 158 -12.33 17.25 -19.14
C ALA A 158 -12.86 16.49 -17.91
N ALA A 159 -12.60 15.18 -17.95
CA ALA A 159 -12.51 14.24 -16.83
C ALA A 159 -11.02 13.88 -16.50
N PRO A 160 -10.70 13.46 -15.26
CA PRO A 160 -9.34 13.45 -14.70
C PRO A 160 -8.36 12.39 -15.22
N ALA A 161 -8.80 11.40 -16.01
CA ALA A 161 -7.94 10.37 -16.59
C ALA A 161 -7.34 10.77 -17.95
N CYS A 162 -7.88 11.83 -18.57
CA CYS A 162 -7.39 12.33 -19.84
C CYS A 162 -6.96 13.77 -19.75
N ASP A 163 -6.13 14.16 -20.71
CA ASP A 163 -5.66 15.52 -20.84
C ASP A 163 -6.86 16.48 -20.83
N LYS A 164 -6.70 17.68 -20.27
CA LYS A 164 -7.80 18.59 -19.88
C LYS A 164 -8.78 19.01 -21.00
N ASN A 165 -8.57 18.53 -22.23
CA ASN A 165 -9.33 18.82 -23.44
C ASN A 165 -9.88 17.55 -24.13
N LYS A 166 -10.10 16.45 -23.40
CA LYS A 166 -10.67 15.21 -23.96
C LYS A 166 -11.80 14.66 -23.08
N GLN A 167 -12.91 14.31 -23.73
CA GLN A 167 -14.02 13.62 -23.08
C GLN A 167 -13.68 12.13 -22.94
N CYS A 168 -13.77 11.61 -21.72
CA CYS A 168 -13.53 10.20 -21.42
C CYS A 168 -14.83 9.42 -21.60
N THR A 169 -14.80 8.35 -22.39
CA THR A 169 -15.80 7.29 -22.32
C THR A 169 -15.16 6.12 -21.58
N SER A 170 -15.75 5.70 -20.47
CA SER A 170 -15.31 4.50 -19.76
C SER A 170 -16.30 3.37 -19.92
N LYS A 171 -15.78 2.14 -20.02
CA LYS A 171 -16.57 0.93 -20.17
C LYS A 171 -15.95 -0.17 -19.30
N TRP A 172 -16.81 -0.95 -18.64
CA TRP A 172 -16.38 -2.18 -17.99
C TRP A 172 -16.27 -3.29 -19.02
N GLU A 173 -15.08 -3.90 -19.06
CA GLU A 173 -14.85 -5.09 -19.87
C GLU A 173 -15.46 -6.34 -19.22
N PRO A 174 -15.72 -7.40 -19.98
CA PRO A 174 -16.11 -8.69 -19.40
C PRO A 174 -15.04 -9.22 -18.43
N PRO A 175 -15.43 -9.94 -17.36
CA PRO A 175 -14.50 -10.59 -16.46
C PRO A 175 -13.55 -11.56 -17.19
N GLU A 176 -12.30 -11.59 -16.75
CA GLU A 176 -11.23 -12.42 -17.29
C GLU A 176 -10.49 -13.16 -16.17
N ALA A 177 -9.73 -14.19 -16.51
CA ALA A 177 -8.95 -14.96 -15.56
C ALA A 177 -7.77 -14.12 -15.02
N LEU A 178 -7.59 -14.10 -13.70
CA LEU A 178 -6.48 -13.40 -13.06
C LEU A 178 -5.28 -14.33 -12.86
N ALA A 179 -4.11 -13.94 -13.37
CA ALA A 179 -2.86 -14.63 -13.04
C ALA A 179 -2.21 -14.02 -11.78
N ALA A 180 -1.63 -14.86 -10.93
CA ALA A 180 -1.12 -14.48 -9.62
C ALA A 180 0.07 -13.49 -9.66
N ASP A 181 0.83 -13.47 -10.75
CA ASP A 181 2.03 -12.65 -10.94
C ASP A 181 1.73 -11.24 -11.50
N GLN A 182 0.47 -10.97 -11.90
CA GLN A 182 0.09 -9.70 -12.50
C GLN A 182 -0.15 -8.58 -11.49
N CYS A 183 -0.26 -8.89 -10.19
CA CYS A 183 -0.71 -7.97 -9.15
C CYS A 183 0.24 -7.88 -7.96
N GLN A 184 0.45 -6.67 -7.47
CA GLN A 184 1.16 -6.33 -6.24
C GLN A 184 0.15 -5.91 -5.18
N TRP A 185 0.04 -6.70 -4.10
CA TRP A 185 -0.98 -6.52 -3.06
C TRP A 185 -0.52 -5.53 -1.99
N LYS A 186 -1.19 -4.37 -1.93
CA LYS A 186 -0.93 -3.36 -0.90
C LYS A 186 -1.66 -3.69 0.40
N THR A 187 -2.91 -4.12 0.29
CA THR A 187 -3.77 -4.54 1.41
C THR A 187 -4.45 -5.86 1.04
N ALA A 188 -5.33 -6.39 1.90
CA ALA A 188 -6.08 -7.61 1.56
C ALA A 188 -7.17 -7.37 0.50
N ASP A 189 -7.57 -6.11 0.32
CA ASP A 189 -8.64 -5.65 -0.55
C ASP A 189 -8.15 -4.75 -1.69
N GLN A 190 -6.86 -4.38 -1.74
CA GLN A 190 -6.32 -3.48 -2.77
C GLN A 190 -5.01 -4.01 -3.35
N ALA A 191 -4.92 -3.94 -4.67
CA ALA A 191 -3.74 -4.31 -5.43
C ALA A 191 -3.43 -3.28 -6.51
N ARG A 192 -2.17 -3.27 -6.97
CA ARG A 192 -1.76 -2.64 -8.22
C ARG A 192 -1.43 -3.74 -9.22
N CYS A 193 -2.08 -3.72 -10.37
CA CYS A 193 -1.88 -4.76 -11.37
C CYS A 193 -1.34 -4.19 -12.68
N THR A 194 -0.51 -4.98 -13.36
CA THR A 194 0.06 -4.64 -14.66
C THR A 194 -0.40 -5.67 -15.68
N PHE A 195 -1.18 -5.22 -16.66
CA PHE A 195 -1.68 -6.08 -17.74
C PHE A 195 -1.00 -5.71 -19.07
N THR A 196 -0.05 -6.56 -19.49
CA THR A 196 0.68 -6.43 -20.77
C THR A 196 0.20 -7.43 -21.82
N SER A 197 -0.35 -8.56 -21.39
CA SER A 197 -0.84 -9.63 -22.27
C SER A 197 -2.30 -9.41 -22.69
N PRO A 198 -2.74 -10.04 -23.80
CA PRO A 198 -4.14 -10.10 -24.17
C PRO A 198 -5.00 -10.71 -23.06
N ARG A 199 -6.30 -10.41 -23.10
CA ARG A 199 -7.25 -10.94 -22.14
C ARG A 199 -7.36 -12.44 -22.23
N VAL A 200 -7.43 -13.09 -21.07
CA VAL A 200 -7.69 -14.53 -20.97
C VAL A 200 -9.12 -14.71 -20.50
N PRO A 201 -10.06 -15.15 -21.37
CA PRO A 201 -11.46 -15.31 -20.99
C PRO A 201 -11.60 -16.16 -19.72
N LEU A 202 -12.49 -15.72 -18.81
CA LEU A 202 -12.82 -16.50 -17.64
C LEU A 202 -13.52 -17.80 -18.08
N PRO A 203 -13.14 -18.99 -17.57
CA PRO A 203 -13.84 -20.24 -17.87
C PRO A 203 -15.33 -20.13 -17.47
N ARG A 204 -16.22 -20.79 -18.23
CA ARG A 204 -17.69 -20.66 -18.05
C ARG A 204 -18.17 -20.97 -16.63
N ASP A 205 -17.51 -21.90 -15.94
CA ASP A 205 -17.89 -22.37 -14.62
C ASP A 205 -17.01 -21.80 -13.50
N ALA A 206 -16.11 -20.86 -13.82
CA ALA A 206 -15.25 -20.25 -12.81
C ALA A 206 -16.02 -19.23 -11.96
N PRO A 207 -15.75 -19.17 -10.64
CA PRO A 207 -16.44 -18.23 -9.77
C PRO A 207 -16.07 -16.79 -10.11
N THR A 208 -17.07 -15.93 -10.19
CA THR A 208 -16.92 -14.48 -10.43
C THR A 208 -16.88 -13.66 -9.15
N SER A 209 -16.85 -14.31 -7.98
CA SER A 209 -16.82 -13.64 -6.68
C SER A 209 -15.86 -14.37 -5.73
N PRO A 210 -14.99 -13.63 -4.99
CA PRO A 210 -14.76 -12.20 -5.15
C PRO A 210 -14.07 -11.89 -6.50
N VAL A 211 -14.32 -10.70 -7.04
CA VAL A 211 -13.71 -10.21 -8.27
C VAL A 211 -12.74 -9.07 -7.95
N LEU A 212 -11.65 -9.00 -8.68
CA LEU A 212 -10.73 -7.87 -8.64
C LEU A 212 -11.16 -6.83 -9.65
N VAL A 213 -11.64 -5.67 -9.21
CA VAL A 213 -12.10 -4.60 -10.09
C VAL A 213 -11.00 -3.57 -10.26
N CYS A 214 -10.55 -3.36 -11.50
CA CYS A 214 -9.35 -2.62 -11.84
C CYS A 214 -9.65 -1.38 -12.69
N ARG A 215 -9.15 -0.22 -12.26
CA ARG A 215 -9.22 1.05 -13.00
C ARG A 215 -7.83 1.47 -13.47
N PRO A 216 -7.69 2.04 -14.69
CA PRO A 216 -6.40 2.46 -15.20
C PRO A 216 -5.81 3.59 -14.33
N GLU A 217 -4.51 3.53 -14.09
CA GLU A 217 -3.78 4.64 -13.44
C GLU A 217 -3.55 5.77 -14.46
N ALA A 218 -3.70 7.03 -14.02
CA ALA A 218 -3.48 8.19 -14.87
C ALA A 218 -2.08 8.15 -15.52
N GLY A 219 -2.02 8.37 -16.84
CA GLY A 219 -0.77 8.33 -17.60
C GLY A 219 -0.19 6.94 -17.86
N SER A 220 -0.88 5.85 -17.50
CA SER A 220 -0.44 4.48 -17.81
C SER A 220 -1.50 3.69 -18.57
N LYS A 221 -1.09 3.04 -19.67
CA LYS A 221 -1.95 2.13 -20.43
C LYS A 221 -2.05 0.72 -19.84
N HIS A 222 -1.10 0.33 -18.98
CA HIS A 222 -0.96 -1.05 -18.51
C HIS A 222 -1.14 -1.18 -17.00
N ARG A 223 -0.93 -0.11 -16.23
CA ARG A 223 -1.04 -0.12 -14.78
C ARG A 223 -2.44 0.23 -14.34
N HIS A 224 -2.95 -0.55 -13.38
CA HIS A 224 -4.28 -0.41 -12.85
C HIS A 224 -4.24 -0.41 -11.32
N THR A 225 -5.06 0.44 -10.71
CA THR A 225 -5.41 0.34 -9.29
C THR A 225 -6.65 -0.52 -9.15
N CYS A 226 -6.57 -1.55 -8.32
CA CYS A 226 -7.60 -2.57 -8.22
C CYS A 226 -8.11 -2.74 -6.79
N SER A 227 -9.40 -3.05 -6.65
CA SER A 227 -10.02 -3.40 -5.37
C SER A 227 -10.82 -4.69 -5.44
N VAL A 228 -10.82 -5.45 -4.36
CA VAL A 228 -11.60 -6.67 -4.21
C VAL A 228 -13.06 -6.31 -3.94
N GLN A 229 -13.97 -6.86 -4.74
CA GLN A 229 -15.41 -6.64 -4.61
C GLN A 229 -16.17 -7.96 -4.64
N LYS A 230 -17.36 -7.96 -4.02
CA LYS A 230 -18.25 -9.13 -4.03
C LYS A 230 -18.94 -9.30 -5.39
N ASP A 231 -19.30 -8.19 -6.02
CA ASP A 231 -20.03 -8.20 -7.28
C ASP A 231 -19.15 -7.67 -8.42
N PRO A 232 -19.20 -8.31 -9.60
CA PRO A 232 -18.72 -7.70 -10.83
C PRO A 232 -19.63 -6.51 -11.17
N HIS A 233 -19.04 -5.42 -11.66
CA HIS A 233 -19.65 -4.11 -11.92
C HIS A 233 -19.92 -3.30 -10.63
N PRO A 234 -18.94 -2.54 -10.10
CA PRO A 234 -19.27 -1.51 -9.14
C PRO A 234 -20.29 -0.56 -9.77
N SER A 235 -21.34 -0.22 -9.03
CA SER A 235 -22.16 0.96 -9.32
C SER A 235 -21.23 2.11 -9.68
N GLN A 236 -21.48 2.78 -10.82
CA GLN A 236 -20.72 3.97 -11.19
C GLN A 236 -20.68 4.90 -9.98
N ALA A 237 -19.50 5.35 -9.58
CA ALA A 237 -19.42 6.38 -8.56
C ALA A 237 -20.11 7.62 -9.16
N GLU A 238 -21.22 8.04 -8.53
CA GLU A 238 -21.86 9.35 -8.74
C GLU A 238 -20.87 10.50 -8.49
#